data_AF-A0A957RTN8-F1
#
_entry.id   AF-A0A957RTN8-F1
#
_cell.length_a   1.000
_cell.length_b   1.000
_cell.length_c   1.000
_cell.angle_alpha   90.00
_cell.angle_beta   90.00
_cell.angle_gamma   90.00
#
_symmetry.space_group_name_H-M   'P 1'
#
loop_
_entity.id
_entity.type
_entity.pdbx_description
1 polymer ?
#
loop_
_entity_poly.entity_id
_entity_poly.type
_entity_poly.pdbx_seq_one_letter_code
_entity_poly.pdbx_strand_id
1 'polypeptide(L)'
;MQLQHAWERTLLDLAYEALHGEHTPAPASFDRTLLESAYEQCESITAINSRSFFLASRLLTSEKRRAARALYAFCRVSDDIVDRGQVEPQEQLAAWRR
;
A
#
# COMPACT_ATOMS: atom_id res chain seq x y z
N MET A 1 -11.38 -8.24 -22.99
CA MET A 1 -11.35 -8.97 -21.71
C MET A 1 -12.63 -8.61 -20.97
N GLN A 2 -13.50 -9.58 -20.68
CA GLN A 2 -14.82 -9.30 -20.11
C GLN A 2 -14.69 -9.28 -18.58
N LEU A 3 -14.89 -8.11 -17.94
CA LEU A 3 -14.79 -7.95 -16.49
C LEU A 3 -16.03 -8.56 -15.84
N GLN A 4 -15.88 -9.77 -15.29
CA GLN A 4 -17.01 -10.57 -14.80
C GLN A 4 -17.53 -10.09 -13.44
N HIS A 5 -16.69 -9.42 -12.65
CA HIS A 5 -17.05 -9.02 -11.29
C HIS A 5 -17.18 -7.50 -11.12
N ALA A 6 -18.14 -7.07 -10.29
CA ALA A 6 -18.39 -5.66 -10.02
C ALA A 6 -17.19 -4.98 -9.35
N TRP A 7 -16.49 -5.68 -8.44
CA TRP A 7 -15.32 -5.15 -7.75
C TRP A 7 -14.16 -4.85 -8.71
N GLU A 8 -13.99 -5.65 -9.77
CA GLU A 8 -12.91 -5.49 -10.74
C GLU A 8 -13.08 -4.19 -11.54
N ARG A 9 -14.33 -3.89 -11.94
CA ARG A 9 -14.67 -2.62 -12.60
C ARG A 9 -14.37 -1.42 -11.70
N THR A 10 -14.82 -1.49 -10.43
CA THR A 10 -14.56 -0.42 -9.46
C THR A 10 -13.06 -0.17 -9.27
N LEU A 11 -12.24 -1.22 -9.18
CA LEU A 11 -10.79 -1.06 -9.05
C LEU A 11 -10.16 -0.42 -10.29
N LEU A 12 -10.60 -0.81 -11.50
CA LEU A 12 -10.10 -0.23 -12.74
C LEU A 12 -10.51 1.24 -12.89
N ASP A 13 -11.74 1.58 -12.52
CA ASP A 13 -12.22 2.96 -12.54
C ASP A 13 -11.38 3.83 -11.59
N LEU A 14 -11.13 3.36 -10.36
CA LEU A 14 -10.28 4.06 -9.38
C LEU A 14 -8.83 4.22 -9.89
N ALA A 15 -8.27 3.17 -10.51
CA ALA A 15 -6.92 3.23 -11.06
C ALA A 15 -6.83 4.20 -12.25
N TYR A 16 -7.85 4.21 -13.11
CA TYR A 16 -7.94 5.13 -14.24
C TYR A 16 -8.05 6.58 -13.76
N GLU A 17 -8.92 6.84 -12.78
CA GLU A 17 -9.07 8.15 -12.15
C GLU A 17 -7.76 8.63 -11.52
N ALA A 18 -7.04 7.77 -10.81
CA ALA A 18 -5.75 8.12 -10.19
C ALA A 18 -4.66 8.46 -11.22
N LEU A 19 -4.69 7.84 -12.40
CA LEU A 19 -3.69 8.06 -13.46
C LEU A 19 -4.01 9.24 -14.38
N HIS A 20 -5.30 9.53 -14.59
CA HIS A 20 -5.76 10.49 -15.60
C HIS A 20 -6.47 11.70 -15.02
N GLY A 21 -6.90 11.65 -13.76
CA GLY A 21 -7.47 12.80 -13.07
C GLY A 21 -6.40 13.86 -12.79
N GLU A 22 -6.80 15.13 -12.80
CA GLU A 22 -5.97 16.21 -12.25
C GLU A 22 -5.95 16.10 -10.72
N HIS A 23 -5.03 15.30 -10.19
CA HIS A 23 -4.80 15.26 -8.77
C HIS A 23 -3.93 16.45 -8.39
N THR A 24 -4.57 17.55 -7.96
CA THR A 24 -3.86 18.57 -7.20
C THR A 24 -3.74 18.04 -5.79
N PRO A 25 -2.55 17.56 -5.34
CA PRO A 25 -2.42 17.11 -3.96
C PRO A 25 -2.79 18.28 -3.06
N ALA A 26 -3.79 18.07 -2.20
CA ALA A 26 -4.08 19.04 -1.15
C ALA A 26 -2.79 19.30 -0.37
N PRO A 27 -2.49 20.54 0.05
CA PRO A 27 -1.32 20.85 0.85
C PRO A 27 -1.44 20.14 2.19
N ALA A 28 -0.96 18.91 2.24
CA ALA A 28 -0.97 18.09 3.42
C ALA A 28 0.35 18.32 4.17
N SER A 29 0.24 19.00 5.31
CA SER A 29 1.34 19.16 6.25
C SER A 29 1.48 17.88 7.06
N PHE A 30 2.55 17.13 6.80
CA PHE A 30 2.93 15.99 7.61
C PHE A 30 4.19 16.31 8.42
N ASP A 31 4.28 15.73 9.62
CA ASP A 31 5.55 15.69 10.34
C ASP A 31 6.54 14.86 9.53
N ARG A 32 7.62 15.50 9.07
CA ARG A 32 8.67 14.87 8.25
C ARG A 32 9.39 13.75 8.99
N THR A 33 9.57 13.88 10.29
CA THR A 33 10.25 12.87 11.10
C THR A 33 9.38 11.63 11.24
N LEU A 34 8.08 11.82 11.51
CA LEU A 34 7.12 10.73 11.53
C LEU A 34 7.03 10.04 10.16
N LEU A 35 7.00 10.83 9.08
CA LEU A 35 6.93 10.30 7.72
C LEU A 35 8.17 9.45 7.39
N GLU A 36 9.38 9.92 7.71
CA GLU A 36 10.60 9.14 7.47
C GLU A 36 10.59 7.83 8.26
N SER A 37 10.22 7.89 9.54
CA SER A 37 10.10 6.68 10.37
C SER A 37 9.07 5.68 9.81
N ALA A 38 7.94 6.15 9.29
CA ALA A 38 6.95 5.30 8.65
C ALA A 38 7.51 4.60 7.39
N TYR A 39 8.32 5.30 6.58
CA TYR A 39 8.98 4.69 5.43
C TYR A 39 10.04 3.65 5.82
N GLU A 40 10.81 3.91 6.89
CA GLU A 40 11.76 2.94 7.43
C GLU A 40 11.07 1.67 7.94
N GLN A 41 9.92 1.82 8.61
CA GLN A 41 9.10 0.67 9.02
C GLN A 41 8.60 -0.13 7.82
N CYS A 42 8.09 0.54 6.78
CA CYS A 42 7.66 -0.12 5.54
C CYS A 42 8.81 -0.86 4.85
N GLU A 43 10.01 -0.27 4.86
CA GLU A 43 11.22 -0.91 4.35
C GLU A 43 11.54 -2.20 5.11
N SER A 44 11.52 -2.14 6.45
CA SER A 44 11.76 -3.29 7.32
C SER A 44 10.75 -4.42 7.08
N ILE A 45 9.45 -4.09 7.05
CA ILE A 45 8.37 -5.05 6.76
C ILE A 45 8.61 -5.73 5.41
N THR A 46 8.96 -4.95 4.38
CA THR A 46 9.23 -5.48 3.04
C THR A 46 10.44 -6.41 3.03
N ALA A 47 11.54 -6.01 3.67
CA ALA A 47 12.78 -6.79 3.73
C ALA A 47 12.58 -8.16 4.41
N ILE A 48 11.77 -8.19 5.48
CA ILE A 48 11.47 -9.40 6.26
C ILE A 48 10.53 -10.33 5.48
N ASN A 49 9.51 -9.79 4.81
CA ASN A 49 8.43 -10.58 4.23
C ASN A 49 8.65 -10.98 2.75
N SER A 50 9.52 -10.28 2.00
CA SER A 50 9.83 -10.67 0.61
C SER A 50 11.21 -10.24 0.16
N ARG A 51 12.15 -11.20 0.19
CA ARG A 51 13.54 -10.98 -0.24
C ARG A 51 13.66 -10.64 -1.74
N SER A 52 12.88 -11.30 -2.59
CA SER A 52 12.91 -11.11 -4.04
C SER A 52 12.35 -9.73 -4.43
N PHE A 53 11.20 -9.34 -3.87
CA PHE A 53 10.61 -8.03 -4.11
C PHE A 53 11.48 -6.91 -3.52
N PHE A 54 12.01 -7.10 -2.30
CA PHE A 54 12.92 -6.14 -1.68
C PHE A 54 14.14 -5.87 -2.57
N LEU A 55 14.75 -6.93 -3.12
CA LEU A 55 15.87 -6.82 -4.05
C LEU A 55 15.45 -6.11 -5.35
N ALA A 56 14.36 -6.54 -5.99
CA ALA A 56 13.89 -5.97 -7.25
C ALA A 56 13.53 -4.48 -7.11
N SER A 57 12.90 -4.08 -6.00
CA SER A 57 12.55 -2.69 -5.72
C SER A 57 13.76 -1.74 -5.67
N ARG A 58 14.99 -2.26 -5.44
CA ARG A 58 16.21 -1.46 -5.48
C ARG A 58 16.53 -0.88 -6.86
N LEU A 59 15.97 -1.46 -7.92
CA LEU A 59 16.12 -0.96 -9.29
C LEU A 59 15.30 0.31 -9.56
N LEU A 60 14.34 0.64 -8.68
CA LEU A 60 13.53 1.86 -8.78
C LEU A 60 14.29 3.08 -8.26
N THR A 61 13.88 4.27 -8.71
CA THR A 61 14.29 5.56 -8.13
C THR A 61 13.92 5.63 -6.66
N SER A 62 14.61 6.46 -5.87
CA SER A 62 14.41 6.56 -4.42
C SER A 62 12.93 6.76 -4.03
N GLU A 63 12.26 7.71 -4.69
CA GLU A 63 10.86 8.02 -4.46
C GLU A 63 9.94 6.83 -4.78
N LYS A 64 10.08 6.23 -5.97
CA LYS A 64 9.27 5.08 -6.39
C LYS A 64 9.54 3.85 -5.53
N ARG A 65 10.78 3.65 -5.09
CA ARG A 65 11.16 2.57 -4.18
C ARG A 65 10.46 2.71 -2.83
N ARG A 66 10.49 3.91 -2.24
CA ARG A 66 9.78 4.22 -0.98
C ARG A 66 8.28 3.97 -1.13
N ALA A 67 7.67 4.49 -2.20
CA ALA A 67 6.25 4.28 -2.49
C ALA A 67 5.89 2.80 -2.67
N ALA A 68 6.67 2.05 -3.46
CA ALA A 68 6.43 0.63 -3.71
C ALA A 68 6.56 -0.23 -2.45
N ARG A 69 7.54 0.07 -1.58
CA ARG A 69 7.72 -0.63 -0.29
C ARG A 69 6.61 -0.30 0.69
N ALA A 70 6.14 0.95 0.74
CA ALA A 70 4.98 1.34 1.53
C ALA A 70 3.70 0.62 1.08
N LEU A 71 3.44 0.57 -0.23
CA LEU A 71 2.32 -0.17 -0.79
C LEU A 71 2.40 -1.66 -0.47
N TYR A 72 3.58 -2.27 -0.62
CA TYR A 72 3.79 -3.67 -0.28
C TYR A 72 3.52 -3.94 1.21
N ALA A 73 4.05 -3.11 2.12
CA ALA A 73 3.84 -3.24 3.55
C ALA A 73 2.34 -3.13 3.92
N PHE A 74 1.61 -2.19 3.31
CA PHE A 74 0.17 -2.05 3.49
C PHE A 74 -0.60 -3.32 3.09
N CYS A 75 -0.32 -3.85 1.88
CA CYS A 75 -0.94 -5.10 1.44
C CYS A 75 -0.60 -6.25 2.38
N ARG A 76 0.67 -6.37 2.77
CA ARG A 76 1.14 -7.46 3.63
C ARG A 76 0.45 -7.48 5.00
N VAL A 77 0.30 -6.31 5.63
CA VAL A 77 -0.42 -6.17 6.91
C VAL A 77 -1.90 -6.53 6.73
N SER A 78 -2.51 -6.08 5.64
CA SER A 78 -3.91 -6.40 5.33
C SER A 78 -4.11 -7.90 5.14
N ASP A 79 -3.21 -8.55 4.39
CA ASP A 79 -3.21 -10.01 4.19
C ASP A 79 -3.02 -10.75 5.52
N ASP A 80 -2.09 -10.31 6.38
CA ASP A 80 -1.90 -10.92 7.70
C ASP A 80 -3.15 -10.82 8.58
N ILE A 81 -3.87 -9.69 8.54
CA ILE A 81 -5.14 -9.53 9.27
C ILE A 81 -6.18 -10.53 8.76
N VAL A 82 -6.29 -10.73 7.45
CA VAL A 82 -7.27 -11.64 6.84
C VAL A 82 -6.89 -13.10 7.06
N ASP A 83 -5.62 -13.46 6.86
CA ASP A 83 -5.13 -14.84 6.87
C ASP A 83 -4.91 -15.38 8.29
N ARG A 84 -4.51 -14.51 9.22
CA ARG A 84 -4.12 -14.91 10.59
C ARG A 84 -5.04 -14.34 11.67
N GLY A 85 -5.93 -13.42 11.33
CA GLY A 85 -6.89 -12.85 12.27
C GLY A 85 -7.80 -13.94 12.84
N GLN A 86 -7.69 -14.20 14.15
CA GLN A 86 -8.47 -15.25 14.80
C GLN A 86 -9.91 -14.84 15.12
N VAL A 87 -10.15 -13.54 15.34
CA VAL A 87 -11.44 -12.99 15.76
C VAL A 87 -11.68 -11.66 15.03
N GLU A 88 -12.81 -11.54 14.34
CA GLU A 88 -13.28 -10.33 13.63
C GLU A 88 -12.26 -9.63 12.70
N PRO A 89 -11.79 -10.27 11.61
CA PRO A 89 -10.90 -9.64 10.62
C PRO A 89 -11.46 -8.33 10.03
N GLN A 90 -12.79 -8.22 9.95
CA GLN A 90 -13.48 -7.03 9.44
C GLN A 90 -13.28 -5.82 10.36
N GLU A 91 -13.35 -6.01 11.68
CA GLU A 91 -13.12 -4.95 12.66
C GLU A 91 -11.64 -4.52 12.67
N GLN A 92 -10.72 -5.49 12.60
CA GLN A 92 -9.30 -5.22 12.52
C GLN A 92 -8.91 -4.46 11.24
N LEU A 93 -9.47 -4.83 10.09
CA LEU A 93 -9.29 -4.08 8.83
C LEU A 93 -9.89 -2.66 8.92
N ALA A 94 -11.05 -2.52 9.57
CA ALA A 94 -11.67 -1.21 9.77
C ALA A 94 -10.88 -0.30 10.72
N ALA A 95 -10.13 -0.87 11.67
CA ALA A 95 -9.17 -0.13 12.48
C ALA A 95 -7.91 0.22 11.69
N TRP A 96 -7.39 -0.70 10.89
CA TRP A 96 -6.18 -0.51 10.06
C TRP A 96 -6.36 0.56 8.96
N ARG A 97 -7.58 0.73 8.43
CA ARG A 97 -7.87 1.70 7.37
C ARG A 97 -7.89 3.17 7.84
N ARG A 98 -8.01 3.43 9.14
CA ARG A 98 -8.17 4.79 9.70
C ARG A 98 -6.83 5.49 9.87
#